data_AF-A0A8X6MM75-F1
#
_entry.id   AF-A0A8X6MM75-F1
#
_cell.length_a   1.000
_cell.length_b   1.000
_cell.length_c   1.000
_cell.angle_alpha   90.00
_cell.angle_beta   90.00
_cell.angle_gamma   90.00
#
_symmetry.space_group_name_H-M   'P 1'
#
loop_
_entity.id
_entity.type
_entity.pdbx_description
1 polymer ?
#
loop_
_entity_poly.entity_id
_entity_poly.type
_entity_poly.pdbx_seq_one_letter_code
_entity_poly.pdbx_strand_id
1 'polypeptide(L)'
;MSAYLHRVNTVEEAPATDAYLLYNIRGEIYYIKRSDFSSFSHYWCRQGRFASMTMDLATCEHHSLPLDLDFSSDADSEGQPYGSILPFTESTLKLNFLPHVKHFTYIIAARHGGRSLHIHLPEFAIGHDDYILFCHHLSVPLQYMVEGKGVYKLDILQNMMLAGSSKPDTFAYRAMQMIYVDEKETYSIDFRDIPLSMQLNRLKKIV
;
A
#
# COMPACT_ATOMS: atom_id res chain seq x y z
N MET A 1 0.47 1.82 25.93
CA MET A 1 -0.35 1.30 24.81
C MET A 1 -1.79 1.69 25.07
N SER A 2 -2.60 1.95 24.03
CA SER A 2 -4.03 2.25 24.22
C SER A 2 -4.78 0.99 24.66
N ALA A 3 -5.98 1.14 25.22
CA ALA A 3 -6.81 -0.01 25.62
C ALA A 3 -7.33 -0.85 24.43
N TYR A 4 -7.11 -0.39 23.19
CA TYR A 4 -7.67 -0.95 21.96
C TYR A 4 -6.64 -1.64 21.06
N LEU A 5 -5.35 -1.37 21.28
CA LEU A 5 -4.26 -1.88 20.42
C LEU A 5 -3.46 -2.94 21.17
N HIS A 6 -3.53 -4.17 20.67
CA HIS A 6 -2.91 -5.34 21.29
C HIS A 6 -1.68 -5.76 20.48
N ARG A 7 -0.53 -5.87 21.13
CA ARG A 7 0.68 -6.43 20.50
C ARG A 7 0.58 -7.95 20.44
N VAL A 8 0.99 -8.53 19.32
CA VAL A 8 1.18 -9.97 19.12
C VAL A 8 2.56 -10.26 18.52
N ASN A 9 3.03 -11.50 18.63
CA ASN A 9 4.31 -11.95 18.08
C ASN A 9 4.16 -12.56 16.69
N THR A 10 2.98 -13.10 16.38
CA THR A 10 2.64 -13.70 15.08
C THR A 10 1.21 -13.31 14.67
N VAL A 11 0.82 -13.56 13.42
CA VAL A 11 -0.54 -13.26 12.92
C VAL A 11 -1.58 -14.23 13.47
N GLU A 12 -1.20 -15.47 13.75
CA GLU A 12 -2.09 -16.52 14.29
C GLU A 12 -2.54 -16.22 15.73
N GLU A 13 -1.78 -15.40 16.47
CA GLU A 13 -2.18 -14.89 17.79
C GLU A 13 -3.31 -13.83 17.71
N ALA A 14 -3.54 -13.21 16.55
CA ALA A 14 -4.60 -12.25 16.36
C ALA A 14 -5.96 -12.94 16.05
N PRO A 15 -7.11 -12.36 16.45
CA PRO A 15 -8.43 -12.86 16.07
C PRO A 15 -8.68 -12.71 14.55
N ALA A 16 -8.23 -13.67 13.75
CA ALA A 16 -8.14 -13.57 12.28
C ALA A 16 -9.45 -13.16 11.56
N THR A 17 -10.61 -13.44 12.14
CA THR A 17 -11.92 -13.05 11.59
C THR A 17 -12.46 -11.71 12.09
N ASP A 18 -12.00 -11.22 13.24
CA ASP A 18 -12.61 -10.08 13.96
C ASP A 18 -11.60 -8.96 14.31
N ALA A 19 -10.41 -8.99 13.73
CA ALA A 19 -9.41 -7.96 13.91
C ALA A 19 -8.89 -7.38 12.58
N TYR A 20 -8.41 -6.14 12.65
CA TYR A 20 -7.45 -5.59 11.71
C TYR A 20 -6.04 -5.85 12.25
N LEU A 21 -5.15 -6.34 11.38
CA LEU A 21 -3.72 -6.41 11.64
C LEU A 21 -3.08 -5.07 11.24
N LEU A 22 -2.15 -4.60 12.06
CA LEU A 22 -1.42 -3.36 11.87
C LEU A 22 0.06 -3.61 12.13
N TYR A 23 0.89 -3.38 11.12
CA TYR A 23 2.35 -3.42 11.27
C TYR A 23 2.89 -2.01 11.54
N ASN A 24 3.84 -1.90 12.45
CA ASN A 24 4.67 -0.70 12.53
C ASN A 24 5.94 -0.84 11.67
N ILE A 25 6.65 0.28 11.47
CA ILE A 25 7.89 0.35 10.67
C ILE A 25 9.05 -0.53 11.19
N ARG A 26 8.93 -1.12 12.38
CA ARG A 26 9.91 -2.04 12.98
C ARG A 26 9.54 -3.51 12.81
N GLY A 27 8.43 -3.82 12.13
CA GLY A 27 7.94 -5.18 11.99
C GLY A 27 7.12 -5.70 13.16
N GLU A 28 6.84 -4.86 14.17
CA GLU A 28 6.04 -5.29 15.30
C GLU A 28 4.57 -5.39 14.88
N ILE A 29 3.96 -6.54 15.19
CA ILE A 29 2.60 -6.87 14.83
C ILE A 29 1.66 -6.41 15.95
N TYR A 30 0.65 -5.66 15.57
CA TYR A 30 -0.45 -5.29 16.44
C TYR A 30 -1.77 -5.73 15.81
N TYR A 31 -2.78 -5.96 16.64
CA TYR A 31 -4.15 -6.09 16.19
C TYR A 31 -5.07 -5.14 16.95
N ILE A 32 -6.17 -4.79 16.29
CA ILE A 32 -7.31 -4.10 16.89
C ILE A 32 -8.59 -4.81 16.47
N LYS A 33 -9.50 -5.05 17.41
CA LYS A 33 -10.81 -5.64 17.09
C LYS A 33 -11.61 -4.71 16.20
N ARG A 34 -12.37 -5.26 15.25
CA ARG A 34 -13.22 -4.48 14.33
C ARG A 34 -14.24 -3.61 15.08
N SER A 35 -14.77 -4.12 16.20
CA SER A 35 -15.65 -3.36 17.12
C SER A 35 -15.02 -2.10 17.69
N ASP A 36 -13.71 -2.13 17.92
CA ASP A 36 -12.99 -1.14 18.73
C ASP A 36 -12.32 -0.06 17.85
N PHE A 37 -12.22 -0.32 16.54
CA PHE A 37 -11.50 0.50 15.56
C PHE A 37 -11.94 1.98 15.54
N SER A 38 -13.25 2.24 15.52
CA SER A 38 -13.79 3.62 15.56
C SER A 38 -13.39 4.37 16.85
N SER A 39 -13.44 3.69 17.99
CA SER A 39 -13.07 4.28 19.29
C SER A 39 -11.56 4.53 19.39
N PHE A 40 -10.73 3.62 18.89
CA PHE A 40 -9.29 3.79 18.77
C PHE A 40 -8.90 4.95 17.87
N SER A 41 -9.54 5.08 16.70
CA SER A 41 -9.33 6.17 15.75
C SER A 41 -9.46 7.53 16.42
N HIS A 42 -10.61 7.80 17.03
CA HIS A 42 -10.87 9.06 17.72
C HIS A 42 -9.92 9.28 18.90
N TYR A 43 -9.56 8.23 19.65
CA TYR A 43 -8.56 8.33 20.72
C TYR A 43 -7.17 8.71 20.17
N TRP A 44 -6.73 8.08 19.09
CA TRP A 44 -5.41 8.25 18.49
C TRP A 44 -5.21 9.66 17.91
N CYS A 45 -6.14 10.15 17.08
CA CYS A 45 -6.13 11.54 16.58
C CYS A 45 -5.96 12.55 17.72
N ARG A 46 -6.79 12.38 18.77
CA ARG A 46 -6.86 13.30 19.90
C ARG A 46 -5.58 13.32 20.72
N GLN A 47 -4.93 12.17 20.93
CA GLN A 47 -3.64 12.10 21.65
C GLN A 47 -2.50 12.70 20.83
N GLY A 48 -2.45 12.41 19.52
CA GLY A 48 -1.44 12.97 18.61
C GLY A 48 -1.59 14.46 18.29
N ARG A 49 -2.67 15.12 18.76
CA ARG A 49 -3.07 16.49 18.40
C ARG A 49 -3.29 16.69 16.89
N PHE A 50 -3.50 15.60 16.17
CA PHE A 50 -3.88 15.63 14.78
C PHE A 50 -5.38 15.99 14.67
N ALA A 51 -5.82 16.65 13.59
CA ALA A 51 -7.22 17.10 13.46
C ALA A 51 -8.23 15.93 13.54
N SER A 52 -9.48 16.15 13.95
CA SER A 52 -10.45 15.05 13.99
C SER A 52 -10.59 14.38 12.63
N MET A 53 -10.52 13.04 12.61
CA MET A 53 -10.42 12.16 11.44
C MET A 53 -9.02 11.94 10.85
N THR A 54 -7.96 12.70 11.17
CA THR A 54 -6.53 12.46 10.76
C THR A 54 -5.87 11.14 11.18
N MET A 55 -6.65 10.17 11.66
CA MET A 55 -6.32 8.80 11.31
C MET A 55 -6.52 8.57 9.80
N ASP A 56 -6.96 9.58 8.99
CA ASP A 56 -7.24 9.72 7.53
C ASP A 56 -6.06 9.43 6.59
N LEU A 57 -5.82 8.22 6.07
CA LEU A 57 -6.00 6.81 6.47
C LEU A 57 -7.34 6.21 7.04
N ALA A 58 -8.21 6.92 7.77
CA ALA A 58 -9.52 6.56 8.35
C ALA A 58 -10.62 6.60 7.29
N THR A 59 -10.67 7.70 6.54
CA THR A 59 -10.84 7.72 5.09
C THR A 59 -9.42 7.70 4.46
N CYS A 60 -9.06 6.98 3.41
CA CYS A 60 -9.80 6.12 2.49
C CYS A 60 -10.74 5.13 3.19
N GLU A 61 -12.05 5.34 2.97
CA GLU A 61 -13.15 4.48 3.45
C GLU A 61 -13.11 3.05 2.88
N HIS A 62 -12.10 2.77 2.05
CA HIS A 62 -11.83 1.53 1.33
C HIS A 62 -10.37 1.03 1.55
N HIS A 63 -9.77 1.34 2.71
CA HIS A 63 -8.56 0.76 3.33
C HIS A 63 -7.29 0.55 2.47
N SER A 64 -6.37 1.54 2.44
CA SER A 64 -4.92 1.31 2.19
C SER A 64 -4.06 2.56 2.34
N LEU A 65 -2.81 2.39 2.78
CA LEU A 65 -1.75 3.39 2.70
C LEU A 65 -1.26 3.49 1.23
N PRO A 66 -1.42 4.63 0.54
CA PRO A 66 -1.00 4.77 -0.85
C PRO A 66 0.51 5.04 -0.97
N LEU A 67 1.06 4.76 -2.16
CA LEU A 67 2.30 5.32 -2.68
C LEU A 67 2.04 5.67 -4.15
N ASP A 68 1.91 6.97 -4.44
CA ASP A 68 1.68 7.49 -5.79
C ASP A 68 3.00 7.61 -6.58
N LEU A 69 3.07 6.91 -7.71
CA LEU A 69 4.18 6.87 -8.67
C LEU A 69 3.75 7.52 -10.00
N ASP A 70 4.14 8.77 -10.21
CA ASP A 70 3.84 9.51 -11.43
C ASP A 70 5.00 9.43 -12.45
N PHE A 71 4.65 9.31 -13.73
CA PHE A 71 5.60 9.26 -14.85
C PHE A 71 5.87 10.65 -15.42
N SER A 72 7.10 11.14 -15.27
CA SER A 72 7.59 12.31 -16.02
C SER A 72 8.29 11.84 -17.29
N SER A 73 7.79 12.24 -18.46
CA SER A 73 8.41 11.97 -19.76
C SER A 73 9.19 13.17 -20.29
N ASP A 74 10.28 12.90 -21.01
CA ASP A 74 11.11 13.94 -21.66
C ASP A 74 10.56 14.36 -23.05
N ALA A 75 9.48 13.70 -23.50
CA ALA A 75 8.77 13.97 -24.76
C ALA A 75 7.26 13.66 -24.62
N ASP A 76 6.45 14.05 -25.61
CA ASP A 76 5.01 13.74 -25.73
C ASP A 76 4.71 12.25 -26.00
N SER A 77 5.34 11.36 -25.23
CA SER A 77 5.11 9.92 -25.34
C SER A 77 3.71 9.54 -24.86
N GLU A 78 3.02 8.71 -25.64
CA GLU A 78 1.95 7.88 -25.12
C GLU A 78 2.52 6.99 -24.01
N GLY A 79 1.83 6.95 -22.86
CA GLY A 79 2.40 6.33 -21.66
C GLY A 79 2.66 4.84 -21.85
N GLN A 80 3.77 4.36 -21.28
CA GLN A 80 4.20 2.97 -21.42
C GLN A 80 3.15 1.98 -20.88
N PRO A 81 2.99 0.81 -21.52
CA PRO A 81 2.36 -0.33 -20.87
C PRO A 81 3.14 -0.71 -19.60
N TYR A 82 2.43 -1.02 -18.53
CA TYR A 82 2.99 -1.30 -17.19
C TYR A 82 3.92 -2.52 -17.07
N GLY A 83 4.18 -3.24 -18.17
CA GLY A 83 4.83 -4.56 -18.15
C GLY A 83 6.23 -4.62 -17.54
N SER A 84 7.01 -3.52 -17.57
CA SER A 84 8.38 -3.51 -17.02
C SER A 84 8.49 -2.87 -15.63
N ILE A 85 7.53 -2.04 -15.22
CA ILE A 85 7.51 -1.42 -13.89
C ILE A 85 6.93 -2.37 -12.83
N LEU A 86 5.96 -3.23 -13.16
CA LEU A 86 5.36 -4.16 -12.19
C LEU A 86 6.40 -5.09 -11.52
N PRO A 87 7.28 -5.82 -12.26
CA PRO A 87 8.27 -6.70 -11.64
C PRO A 87 9.36 -5.94 -10.86
N PHE A 88 9.65 -4.70 -11.28
CA PHE A 88 10.55 -3.81 -10.55
C PHE A 88 9.94 -3.39 -9.21
N THR A 89 8.69 -2.91 -9.21
CA THR A 89 7.94 -2.55 -8.01
C THR A 89 7.85 -3.74 -7.04
N GLU A 90 7.52 -4.94 -7.54
CA GLU A 90 7.51 -6.17 -6.73
C GLU A 90 8.86 -6.45 -6.08
N SER A 91 9.94 -6.44 -6.85
CA SER A 91 11.29 -6.71 -6.35
C SER A 91 11.74 -5.67 -5.32
N THR A 92 11.48 -4.39 -5.59
CA THR A 92 11.85 -3.29 -4.68
C THR A 92 11.07 -3.34 -3.37
N LEU A 93 9.75 -3.53 -3.41
CA LEU A 93 8.94 -3.65 -2.19
C LEU A 93 9.37 -4.89 -1.39
N LYS A 94 9.58 -6.04 -2.05
CA LYS A 94 10.09 -7.25 -1.40
C LYS A 94 11.40 -7.01 -0.66
N LEU A 95 12.38 -6.36 -1.31
CA LEU A 95 13.69 -6.06 -0.72
C LEU A 95 13.65 -5.06 0.44
N ASN A 96 12.79 -4.04 0.38
CA ASN A 96 12.71 -3.01 1.42
C ASN A 96 11.85 -3.43 2.63
N PHE A 97 10.82 -4.26 2.40
CA PHE A 97 9.84 -4.59 3.43
C PHE A 97 10.13 -5.93 4.12
N LEU A 98 10.48 -7.02 3.40
CA LEU A 98 10.70 -8.33 4.05
C LEU A 98 11.70 -8.37 5.21
N PRO A 99 12.81 -7.60 5.22
CA PRO A 99 13.72 -7.55 6.37
C PRO A 99 13.06 -7.06 7.67
N HIS A 100 11.88 -6.44 7.57
CA HIS A 100 11.13 -5.87 8.69
C HIS A 100 9.75 -6.51 8.84
N VAL A 101 9.03 -6.78 7.75
CA VAL A 101 7.66 -7.31 7.74
C VAL A 101 7.64 -8.65 7.02
N LYS A 102 7.52 -9.73 7.80
CA LYS A 102 7.66 -11.13 7.33
C LYS A 102 6.66 -11.53 6.24
N HIS A 103 5.45 -10.99 6.32
CA HIS A 103 4.38 -11.22 5.37
C HIS A 103 3.58 -9.94 5.19
N PHE A 104 3.24 -9.58 3.95
CA PHE A 104 2.45 -8.39 3.68
C PHE A 104 1.71 -8.46 2.35
N THR A 105 0.53 -7.85 2.32
CA THR A 105 -0.25 -7.64 1.09
C THR A 105 -0.09 -6.23 0.57
N TYR A 106 -0.03 -6.07 -0.75
CA TYR A 106 -0.25 -4.78 -1.42
C TYR A 106 -1.03 -4.95 -2.73
N ILE A 107 -1.71 -3.89 -3.14
CA ILE A 107 -2.49 -3.82 -4.38
C ILE A 107 -1.85 -2.79 -5.30
N ILE A 108 -1.60 -3.14 -6.55
CA ILE A 108 -1.18 -2.20 -7.57
C ILE A 108 -2.42 -1.78 -8.38
N ALA A 109 -2.69 -0.48 -8.41
CA ALA A 109 -3.75 0.14 -9.20
C ALA A 109 -3.17 1.18 -10.14
N ALA A 110 -3.74 1.35 -11.34
CA ALA A 110 -3.17 2.25 -12.34
C ALA A 110 -4.24 2.96 -13.16
N ARG A 111 -3.87 4.11 -13.75
CA ARG A 111 -4.76 4.87 -14.65
C ARG A 111 -4.78 4.26 -16.06
N HIS A 112 -5.76 4.64 -16.86
CA HIS A 112 -5.72 4.32 -18.29
C HIS A 112 -4.58 5.11 -18.96
N GLY A 113 -3.74 4.45 -19.76
CA GLY A 113 -2.68 5.12 -20.53
C GLY A 113 -1.32 5.27 -19.85
N GLY A 114 -0.97 4.45 -18.85
CA GLY A 114 0.43 4.23 -18.45
C GLY A 114 1.07 5.25 -17.50
N ARG A 115 0.53 6.47 -17.40
CA ARG A 115 1.24 7.63 -16.82
C ARG A 115 1.30 7.71 -15.29
N SER A 116 0.54 6.89 -14.57
CA SER A 116 0.51 6.92 -13.09
C SER A 116 0.13 5.56 -12.51
N LEU A 117 0.70 5.24 -11.36
CA LEU A 117 0.60 3.99 -10.62
C LEU A 117 0.42 4.30 -9.13
N HIS A 118 -0.59 3.71 -8.49
CA HIS A 118 -0.72 3.67 -7.05
C HIS A 118 -0.37 2.28 -6.53
N ILE A 119 0.51 2.22 -5.55
CA ILE A 119 0.67 1.04 -4.70
C ILE A 119 -0.14 1.27 -3.43
N HIS A 120 -0.93 0.30 -3.03
CA HIS A 120 -1.84 0.37 -1.91
C HIS A 120 -1.45 -0.70 -0.88
N LEU A 121 -1.08 -0.28 0.33
CA LEU A 121 -0.66 -1.12 1.45
C LEU A 121 -1.81 -1.21 2.48
N PRO A 122 -2.75 -2.17 2.36
CA PRO A 122 -3.95 -2.27 3.20
C PRO A 122 -3.71 -2.53 4.69
N GLU A 123 -2.57 -3.12 5.05
CA GLU A 123 -2.27 -3.62 6.41
C GLU A 123 -1.34 -2.69 7.22
N PHE A 124 -0.96 -1.54 6.65
CA PHE A 124 0.03 -0.64 7.22
C PHE A 124 -0.64 0.60 7.84
N ALA A 125 -0.26 0.92 9.08
CA ALA A 125 -0.63 2.16 9.75
C ALA A 125 0.63 2.87 10.25
N ILE A 126 0.73 4.15 9.93
CA ILE A 126 1.92 4.97 10.14
C ILE A 126 1.49 6.41 10.44
N GLY A 127 2.23 7.13 11.29
CA GLY A 127 1.98 8.56 11.53
C GLY A 127 2.30 9.40 10.29
N HIS A 128 1.68 10.57 10.15
CA HIS A 128 1.88 11.42 8.96
C HIS A 128 3.36 11.82 8.75
N ASP A 129 4.05 12.22 9.81
CA ASP A 129 5.46 12.62 9.73
C ASP A 129 6.37 11.40 9.43
N ASP A 130 6.10 10.25 10.06
CA ASP A 130 6.79 8.99 9.78
C ASP A 130 6.56 8.52 8.33
N TYR A 131 5.36 8.76 7.78
CA TYR A 131 5.00 8.46 6.40
C TYR A 131 5.75 9.33 5.39
N ILE A 132 5.93 10.63 5.68
CA ILE A 132 6.78 11.51 4.87
C ILE A 132 8.23 10.99 4.87
N LEU A 133 8.78 10.63 6.03
CA LEU A 133 10.13 10.07 6.15
C LEU A 133 10.28 8.72 5.43
N PHE A 134 9.24 7.89 5.45
CA PHE A 134 9.15 6.61 4.74
C PHE A 134 9.09 6.79 3.22
N CYS A 135 8.26 7.70 2.72
CA CYS A 135 8.22 8.09 1.31
C CYS A 135 9.57 8.66 0.83
N HIS A 136 10.26 9.44 1.66
CA HIS A 136 11.63 9.88 1.36
C HIS A 136 12.62 8.70 1.27
N HIS A 137 12.57 7.73 2.19
CA HIS A 137 13.40 6.52 2.11
C HIS A 137 13.11 5.69 0.85
N LEU A 138 11.84 5.58 0.46
CA LEU A 138 11.43 4.82 -0.72
C LEU A 138 11.63 5.59 -2.05
N SER A 139 11.84 6.90 -2.02
CA SER A 139 11.92 7.75 -3.22
C SER A 139 13.02 7.34 -4.21
N VAL A 140 14.18 6.90 -3.70
CA VAL A 140 15.29 6.39 -4.51
C VAL A 140 15.05 4.96 -4.99
N PRO A 141 14.76 3.96 -4.12
CA PRO A 141 14.60 2.58 -4.58
C PRO A 141 13.34 2.33 -5.44
N LEU A 142 12.28 3.14 -5.31
CA LEU A 142 11.10 3.08 -6.20
C LEU A 142 11.20 3.98 -7.45
N GLN A 143 12.32 4.66 -7.68
CA GLN A 143 12.53 5.40 -8.93
C GLN A 143 12.83 4.43 -10.08
N TYR A 144 11.96 4.40 -11.10
CA TYR A 144 12.12 3.52 -12.27
C TYR A 144 12.36 4.32 -13.56
N MET A 145 13.57 4.23 -14.10
CA MET A 145 13.93 4.83 -15.40
C MET A 145 13.42 3.96 -16.55
N VAL A 146 12.70 4.58 -17.49
CA VAL A 146 12.34 3.98 -18.78
C VAL A 146 13.26 4.55 -19.85
N GLU A 147 14.16 3.71 -20.35
CA GLU A 147 15.14 4.09 -21.37
C GLU A 147 14.49 4.80 -22.57
N GLY A 148 15.01 5.98 -22.90
CA GLY A 148 14.55 6.79 -24.03
C GLY A 148 13.13 7.38 -23.92
N LYS A 149 12.46 7.33 -22.75
CA LYS A 149 11.10 7.87 -22.59
C LYS A 149 10.88 8.75 -21.36
N GLY A 150 11.43 8.39 -20.20
CA GLY A 150 11.17 9.12 -18.95
C GLY A 150 11.41 8.30 -17.70
N VAL A 151 10.77 8.70 -16.60
CA VAL A 151 10.99 8.10 -15.27
C VAL A 151 9.72 8.13 -14.41
N TYR A 152 9.45 7.04 -13.70
CA TYR A 152 8.48 7.01 -12.61
C TYR A 152 9.17 7.39 -11.29
N LYS A 153 8.55 8.28 -10.51
CA LYS A 153 9.04 8.73 -9.21
C LYS A 153 7.89 8.79 -8.21
N LEU A 154 8.19 8.61 -6.92
CA LEU A 154 7.21 8.89 -5.87
C LEU A 154 6.90 10.39 -5.84
N ASP A 155 5.64 10.77 -6.03
CA ASP A 155 5.22 12.15 -5.79
C ASP A 155 4.92 12.34 -4.29
N ILE A 156 5.94 12.75 -3.54
CA ILE A 156 5.86 12.94 -2.09
C ILE A 156 4.84 14.05 -1.73
N LEU A 157 4.69 15.09 -2.56
CA LEU A 157 3.75 16.19 -2.32
C LEU A 157 2.30 15.73 -2.53
N GLN A 158 2.06 14.91 -3.53
CA GLN A 158 0.77 14.30 -3.81
C GLN A 158 0.39 13.27 -2.74
N ASN A 159 1.35 12.44 -2.33
CA ASN A 159 1.20 11.53 -1.20
C ASN A 159 0.88 12.28 0.12
N MET A 160 1.45 13.48 0.33
CA MET A 160 1.10 14.36 1.46
C MET A 160 -0.30 14.99 1.31
N MET A 161 -0.72 15.37 0.10
CA MET A 161 -2.00 16.03 -0.20
C MET A 161 -3.20 15.07 -0.34
N LEU A 162 -2.96 13.80 -0.65
CA LEU A 162 -3.99 12.75 -0.73
C LEU A 162 -4.49 12.33 0.66
N ALA A 163 -3.84 12.78 1.74
CA ALA A 163 -4.44 12.86 3.07
C ALA A 163 -5.56 13.92 3.08
N GLY A 164 -6.73 13.55 2.53
CA GLY A 164 -7.97 14.34 2.63
C GLY A 164 -8.35 15.19 1.41
N SER A 165 -7.87 14.91 0.19
CA SER A 165 -8.36 15.63 -1.01
C SER A 165 -8.64 14.75 -2.24
N SER A 166 -9.80 14.97 -2.85
CA SER A 166 -10.19 14.41 -4.15
C SER A 166 -9.82 15.37 -5.28
N LYS A 167 -8.90 14.97 -6.17
CA LYS A 167 -8.53 15.78 -7.35
C LYS A 167 -9.69 15.89 -8.35
N PRO A 168 -10.08 17.11 -8.79
CA PRO A 168 -11.04 17.26 -9.89
C PRO A 168 -10.48 16.71 -11.21
N ASP A 169 -11.38 16.26 -12.09
CA ASP A 169 -11.13 15.87 -13.49
C ASP A 169 -10.03 14.81 -13.73
N THR A 170 -9.86 13.86 -12.80
CA THR A 170 -8.94 12.72 -12.99
C THR A 170 -9.67 11.40 -13.28
N PHE A 171 -9.13 10.60 -14.20
CA PHE A 171 -9.58 9.22 -14.40
C PHE A 171 -9.26 8.37 -13.16
N ALA A 172 -10.23 7.56 -12.75
CA ALA A 172 -10.08 6.63 -11.63
C ALA A 172 -8.97 5.59 -11.89
N TYR A 173 -8.17 5.32 -10.86
CA TYR A 173 -7.26 4.17 -10.85
C TYR A 173 -8.09 2.88 -10.83
N ARG A 174 -7.63 1.86 -11.56
CA ARG A 174 -8.22 0.52 -11.53
C ARG A 174 -7.21 -0.44 -10.94
N ALA A 175 -7.63 -1.26 -9.98
CA ALA A 175 -6.80 -2.33 -9.45
C ALA A 175 -6.40 -3.27 -10.60
N MET A 176 -5.10 -3.47 -10.76
CA MET A 176 -4.53 -4.37 -11.76
C MET A 176 -4.12 -5.70 -11.12
N GLN A 177 -3.43 -5.64 -9.98
CA GLN A 177 -2.89 -6.81 -9.31
C GLN A 177 -2.97 -6.66 -7.79
N MET A 178 -3.20 -7.76 -7.09
CA MET A 178 -2.98 -7.89 -5.64
C MET A 178 -1.86 -8.89 -5.43
N ILE A 179 -0.85 -8.50 -4.66
CA ILE A 179 0.35 -9.30 -4.41
C ILE A 179 0.47 -9.52 -2.90
N TYR A 180 0.65 -10.78 -2.52
CA TYR A 180 0.99 -11.21 -1.17
C TYR A 180 2.41 -11.77 -1.18
N VAL A 181 3.24 -11.30 -0.26
CA VAL A 181 4.64 -11.71 -0.10
C VAL A 181 4.78 -12.38 1.26
N ASP A 182 5.45 -13.53 1.31
CA ASP A 182 5.97 -14.15 2.54
C ASP A 182 7.49 -14.38 2.41
N GLU A 183 8.13 -15.00 3.41
CA GLU A 183 9.58 -15.22 3.39
C GLU A 183 10.07 -16.22 2.31
N LYS A 184 9.18 -16.99 1.69
CA LYS A 184 9.51 -18.10 0.76
C LYS A 184 9.11 -17.78 -0.67
N GLU A 185 7.89 -17.32 -0.86
CA GLU A 185 7.16 -17.28 -2.13
C GLU A 185 6.62 -15.86 -2.41
N THR A 186 6.00 -15.67 -3.56
CA THR A 186 5.29 -14.42 -3.89
C THR A 186 4.09 -14.75 -4.76
N TYR A 187 2.91 -14.38 -4.27
CA TYR A 187 1.63 -14.82 -4.79
C TYR A 187 0.91 -13.62 -5.39
N SER A 188 0.51 -13.70 -6.64
CA SER A 188 -0.19 -12.61 -7.33
C SER A 188 -1.57 -13.05 -7.85
N ILE A 189 -2.53 -12.13 -7.74
CA ILE A 189 -3.85 -12.20 -8.37
C ILE A 189 -3.91 -11.02 -9.36
N ASP A 190 -4.13 -11.31 -10.64
CA ASP A 190 -4.24 -10.34 -11.71
C ASP A 190 -5.72 -10.11 -12.09
N PHE A 191 -6.22 -8.91 -11.83
CA PHE A 191 -7.63 -8.56 -12.00
C PHE A 191 -8.04 -8.30 -13.46
N ARG A 192 -7.09 -8.29 -14.41
CA ARG A 192 -7.36 -7.87 -15.80
C ARG A 192 -8.09 -8.92 -16.61
N ASP A 193 -7.58 -10.16 -16.63
CA ASP A 193 -7.94 -11.13 -17.67
C ASP A 193 -8.33 -12.54 -17.16
N ILE A 194 -8.20 -12.83 -15.86
CA ILE A 194 -8.41 -14.19 -15.32
C ILE A 194 -9.53 -14.20 -14.26
N PRO A 195 -10.56 -15.07 -14.36
CA PRO A 195 -11.59 -15.20 -13.33
C PRO A 195 -11.00 -15.50 -11.95
N LEU A 196 -11.41 -14.74 -10.92
CA LEU A 196 -10.90 -14.87 -9.55
C LEU A 196 -10.91 -16.32 -9.03
N SER A 197 -11.94 -17.11 -9.37
CA SER A 197 -12.05 -18.52 -9.01
C SER A 197 -10.91 -19.38 -9.56
N MET A 198 -10.41 -19.12 -10.77
CA MET A 198 -9.24 -19.82 -11.33
C MET A 198 -7.95 -19.42 -10.62
N GLN A 199 -7.85 -18.16 -10.19
CA GLN A 199 -6.66 -17.63 -9.51
C GLN A 199 -6.57 -18.19 -8.08
N LEU A 200 -7.66 -18.15 -7.32
CA LEU A 200 -7.75 -18.78 -6.00
C LEU A 200 -7.45 -20.28 -6.04
N ASN A 201 -7.82 -20.98 -7.13
CA ASN A 201 -7.46 -22.39 -7.31
C ASN A 201 -5.98 -22.64 -7.65
N ARG A 202 -5.26 -21.65 -8.18
CA ARG A 202 -3.79 -21.71 -8.32
C ARG A 202 -3.11 -21.52 -6.96
N LEU A 203 -3.60 -20.59 -6.14
CA LEU A 203 -3.10 -20.35 -4.77
C LEU A 203 -3.31 -21.55 -3.83
N LYS A 204 -4.33 -22.38 -4.07
CA LYS A 204 -4.57 -23.62 -3.32
C LYS A 204 -3.56 -24.75 -3.59
N LYS A 205 -2.55 -24.54 -4.44
CA LYS A 205 -1.46 -25.52 -4.65
C LYS A 205 -0.22 -25.14 -3.85
N ILE A 206 -0.21 -25.56 -2.58
CA ILE A 206 0.89 -26.31 -1.94
C ILE A 206 0.19 -27.11 -0.81
N VAL A 207 0.58 -28.38 -0.65
CA VAL A 207 0.16 -29.29 0.44
C VAL A 207 1.30 -29.36 1.44
#